data_AF-A0A6J0BKE7-F1
#
_entry.id   AF-A0A6J0BKE7-F1
#
_cell.length_a   1.000
_cell.length_b   1.000
_cell.length_c   1.000
_cell.angle_alpha   90.00
_cell.angle_beta   90.00
_cell.angle_gamma   90.00
#
_symmetry.space_group_name_H-M   'P 1'
#
loop_
_entity.id
_entity.type
_entity.pdbx_description
1 polymer ?
#
loop_
_entity_poly.entity_id
_entity_poly.type
_entity_poly.pdbx_seq_one_letter_code
_entity_poly.pdbx_strand_id
1 'polypeptide(L)' 'MSAWRQAGLNYINYSQIAAKLVRRALKPNFQADALKRDDSTVKFTQWKDGKAITDKY' A
#
# COMPACT_ATOMS: atom_id res chain seq x y z
N MET A 1 -7.97 14.52 -17.35
CA MET A 1 -7.62 13.23 -16.71
C MET A 1 -7.17 13.51 -15.28
N SER A 2 -7.61 12.74 -14.27
CA SER A 2 -7.22 13.02 -12.87
C SER A 2 -5.70 12.88 -12.67
N ALA A 3 -5.10 13.74 -11.84
CA ALA A 3 -3.64 13.80 -11.66
C ALA A 3 -3.04 12.45 -11.21
N TRP A 4 -3.74 11.71 -10.35
CA TRP A 4 -3.30 10.40 -9.86
C TRP A 4 -3.29 9.32 -10.96
N ARG A 5 -4.19 9.40 -11.95
CA ARG A 5 -4.16 8.49 -13.12
C ARG A 5 -2.98 8.79 -14.03
N GLN A 6 -2.64 10.07 -14.20
CA GLN A 6 -1.46 10.49 -14.97
C GLN A 6 -0.15 10.05 -14.30
N ALA A 7 -0.14 10.01 -12.96
CA ALA A 7 0.99 9.49 -12.17
C ALA A 7 1.11 7.95 -12.17
N GLY A 8 0.30 7.23 -12.96
CA GLY A 8 0.34 5.77 -13.04
C GLY A 8 -0.30 5.03 -11.86
N LEU A 9 -1.02 5.74 -10.97
CA LEU A 9 -1.71 5.08 -9.87
C LEU A 9 -2.97 4.38 -10.36
N ASN A 10 -3.10 3.10 -10.00
CA ASN A 10 -4.38 2.42 -10.08
C ASN A 10 -5.31 2.92 -8.94
N TYR A 11 -6.61 2.66 -9.07
CA TYR A 11 -7.61 3.10 -8.09
C TYR A 11 -7.38 2.51 -6.68
N ILE A 12 -6.94 1.26 -6.60
CA ILE A 12 -6.68 0.57 -5.33
C ILE A 12 -5.55 1.28 -4.59
N ASN A 13 -4.42 1.55 -5.25
CA ASN A 13 -3.28 2.26 -4.69
C ASN A 13 -3.67 3.68 -4.26
N TYR A 14 -4.42 4.39 -5.09
CA TYR A 14 -4.91 5.74 -4.75
C TYR A 14 -5.76 5.73 -3.48
N SER A 15 -6.76 4.84 -3.39
CA SER A 15 -7.65 4.74 -2.23
C SER A 15 -6.93 4.27 -0.97
N GLN A 16 -5.95 3.38 -1.08
CA GLN A 16 -5.09 2.95 0.03
C GLN A 16 -4.27 4.11 0.60
N ILE A 17 -3.68 4.95 -0.26
CA ILE A 17 -2.91 6.14 0.16
C ILE A 17 -3.84 7.12 0.89
N ALA A 18 -5.02 7.40 0.33
CA ALA A 18 -6.00 8.27 0.98
C ALA A 18 -6.43 7.73 2.35
N ALA A 19 -6.71 6.43 2.45
CA ALA A 19 -7.09 5.79 3.72
C ALA A 19 -5.98 5.92 4.78
N LYS A 20 -4.72 5.72 4.39
CA LYS A 20 -3.56 5.90 5.27
C LYS A 20 -3.45 7.32 5.82
N LEU A 21 -3.66 8.33 4.98
CA LEU A 21 -3.66 9.74 5.41
C LEU A 21 -4.81 10.01 6.39
N VAL A 22 -6.01 9.51 6.11
CA VAL A 22 -7.17 9.68 7.00
C VAL A 22 -6.93 9.05 8.37
N ARG A 23 -6.34 7.84 8.44
CA ARG A 23 -6.02 7.20 9.73
C ARG A 23 -5.03 8.01 10.55
N ARG A 24 -4.03 8.61 9.89
CA ARG A 24 -3.04 9.47 10.55
C ARG A 24 -3.63 10.78 11.06
N ALA A 25 -4.70 11.28 10.44
CA ALA A 25 -5.39 12.49 10.86
C ALA A 25 -6.38 12.26 12.02
N LEU A 26 -6.60 11.01 12.47
CA LEU A 26 -7.49 10.72 13.60
C LEU A 26 -6.91 11.21 14.92
N LYS A 27 -7.82 11.44 15.88
CA LYS A 27 -7.44 11.74 17.27
C LYS A 27 -6.62 10.59 17.87
N PRO A 28 -5.66 10.87 18.78
CA PRO A 28 -4.73 9.85 19.31
C PRO A 28 -5.41 8.61 19.90
N ASN A 29 -6.56 8.80 20.54
CA ASN A 29 -7.35 7.73 21.15
C ASN A 29 -7.91 6.70 20.15
N PHE A 30 -8.07 7.06 18.88
CA PHE A 30 -8.53 6.15 17.81
C PHE A 30 -7.41 5.81 16.81
N GLN A 31 -6.36 6.61 16.79
CA GLN A 31 -5.26 6.49 15.84
C GLN A 31 -4.48 5.18 16.03
N ALA A 32 -4.21 4.77 17.27
CA ALA A 32 -3.44 3.56 17.58
C ALA A 32 -4.06 2.28 16.98
N ASP A 33 -5.36 2.09 17.14
CA ASP A 33 -6.05 0.93 16.56
C ASP A 33 -6.26 1.05 15.05
N ALA A 34 -6.38 2.26 14.53
CA ALA A 34 -6.47 2.49 13.10
C ALA A 34 -5.16 2.16 12.38
N LEU A 35 -4.01 2.54 12.94
CA LEU A 35 -2.68 2.34 12.34
C LEU A 35 -2.29 0.88 12.18
N LYS A 36 -2.81 -0.03 13.03
CA LYS A 36 -2.60 -1.48 12.88
C LYS A 36 -3.03 -2.02 11.50
N ARG A 37 -3.91 -1.31 10.78
CA ARG A 37 -4.38 -1.69 9.43
C ARG A 37 -3.43 -1.27 8.30
N ASP A 38 -2.41 -0.45 8.60
CA ASP A 38 -1.42 -0.03 7.60
C ASP A 38 -0.31 -1.08 7.39
N ASP A 39 -0.15 -2.01 8.33
CA ASP A 39 0.90 -3.04 8.28
C ASP A 39 0.52 -4.17 7.31
N SER A 40 1.44 -4.52 6.42
CA SER A 40 1.37 -5.69 5.55
C SER A 40 2.59 -6.57 5.77
N THR A 41 2.36 -7.82 6.17
CA THR A 41 3.43 -8.82 6.38
C THR A 41 3.67 -9.71 5.16
N VAL A 42 2.95 -9.46 4.06
CA VAL A 42 3.00 -10.28 2.86
C VAL A 42 4.30 -10.01 2.09
N LYS A 43 5.08 -11.07 1.86
CA LYS A 43 6.26 -11.03 0.98
C LYS A 43 5.87 -11.64 -0.36
N PHE A 44 6.04 -10.88 -1.44
CA PHE A 44 5.87 -11.39 -2.79
C PHE A 44 7.17 -12.03 -3.26
N THR A 45 7.07 -13.23 -3.84
CA THR A 45 8.18 -13.90 -4.52
C THR A 45 7.78 -14.10 -5.96
N GLN A 46 8.52 -13.48 -6.88
CA GLN A 46 8.27 -13.67 -8.31
C GLN A 46 8.88 -14.99 -8.76
N TRP A 47 8.13 -15.77 -9.56
CA TRP A 47 8.60 -17.02 -10.13
C TRP A 47 8.61 -16.91 -11.65
N LYS A 48 9.67 -17.42 -12.28
CA LYS A 48 9.78 -17.52 -13.74
C LYS A 48 10.55 -18.79 -14.09
N ASP A 49 10.10 -19.47 -15.14
CA ASP A 49 10.72 -20.71 -15.64
C ASP A 49 10.97 -21.76 -14.54
N GLY A 50 10.05 -21.85 -13.58
CA GLY A 50 10.10 -22.82 -12.47
C GLY A 50 11.06 -22.47 -11.33
N LYS A 51 11.69 -21.29 -11.34
CA LYS A 51 12.58 -20.83 -10.26
C LYS A 51 12.10 -19.49 -9.70
N ALA A 52 12.28 -19.32 -8.39
CA ALA A 52 12.08 -18.03 -7.75
C ALA A 52 13.14 -17.05 -8.29
N ILE A 53 12.69 -15.96 -8.90
CA ILE A 53 13.55 -14.85 -9.24
C ILE A 53 13.77 -14.09 -7.94
N THR A 54 14.98 -14.17 -7.39
CA THR A 54 15.41 -13.31 -6.31
C THR A 54 16.02 -12.05 -6.91
N ASP A 55 15.22 -11.28 -7.64
CA ASP A 55 15.66 -9.98 -8.14
C ASP A 55 15.73 -9.05 -6.92
N LYS A 56 16.92 -8.96 -6.36
CA LYS A 56 17.38 -7.73 -5.73
C LYS A 56 17.58 -6.77 -6.91
N TYR A 57 16.89 -5.63 -6.87
CA TYR A 57 16.93 -4.46 -7.76
C TYR A 57 15.67 -4.27 -8.60
#